data_AF-A0A967SF01-F1
#
_entry.id   AF-A0A967SF01-F1
#
_cell.length_a   1.000
_cell.length_b   1.000
_cell.length_c   1.000
_cell.angle_alpha   90.00
_cell.angle_beta   90.00
_cell.angle_gamma   90.00
#
_symmetry.space_group_name_H-M   'P 1'
#
loop_
_entity.id
_entity.type
_entity.pdbx_description
1 polymer ?
#
loop_
_entity_poly.entity_id
_entity_poly.type
_entity_poly.pdbx_seq_one_letter_code
_entity_poly.pdbx_strand_id
1 'polypeptide(L)'
;CWALDEPVDATALYESAAATVGDHSFYGFAKSGQEARGHRCRVTAAEWRPWAMGLELHITANRFLHHMVRYLVGTMVDVGKGRRPARDVPALLAGTAELTTSPPAPPEGLYLARVHYGDGEAAEPDDALP
;
A
#
# COMPACT_ATOMS: atom_id res chain seq x y z
N CYS A 1 -3.14 -9.87 12.98
CA CYS A 1 -4.42 -9.81 12.21
C CYS A 1 -5.22 -8.61 12.73
N TRP A 2 -5.90 -7.86 11.84
CA TRP A 2 -6.77 -6.74 12.24
C TRP A 2 -8.23 -7.21 12.25
N ALA A 3 -8.82 -7.31 13.45
CA ALA A 3 -10.24 -7.61 13.58
C ALA A 3 -11.07 -6.37 13.25
N LEU A 4 -12.06 -6.54 12.38
CA LEU A 4 -13.02 -5.50 12.03
C LEU A 4 -14.32 -5.72 12.80
N ASP A 5 -14.89 -4.63 13.29
CA ASP A 5 -16.17 -4.53 13.98
C ASP A 5 -17.38 -4.55 13.03
N GLU A 6 -17.14 -4.31 11.74
CA GLU A 6 -18.15 -4.22 10.69
C GLU A 6 -17.71 -4.99 9.45
N PRO A 7 -18.65 -5.54 8.66
CA PRO A 7 -18.33 -6.19 7.39
C PRO A 7 -17.75 -5.19 6.40
N VAL A 8 -16.90 -5.69 5.50
CA VAL A 8 -16.29 -4.93 4.40
C VAL A 8 -16.71 -5.54 3.07
N ASP A 9 -16.98 -4.69 2.08
CA ASP A 9 -17.21 -5.12 0.71
C ASP A 9 -15.89 -5.61 0.09
N ALA A 10 -15.80 -6.93 -0.12
CA ALA A 10 -14.65 -7.56 -0.74
C ALA A 10 -14.40 -7.06 -2.18
N THR A 11 -15.46 -6.72 -2.92
CA THR A 11 -15.35 -6.19 -4.29
C THR A 11 -14.60 -4.87 -4.28
N ALA A 12 -14.98 -3.98 -3.38
CA ALA A 12 -14.33 -2.68 -3.21
C ALA A 12 -12.86 -2.83 -2.80
N LEU A 13 -12.53 -3.84 -1.98
CA LEU A 13 -11.14 -4.17 -1.64
C LEU A 13 -10.36 -4.66 -2.87
N TYR A 14 -10.94 -5.55 -3.69
CA TYR A 14 -10.30 -6.06 -4.92
C TYR A 14 -10.01 -4.93 -5.91
N GLU A 15 -10.99 -4.07 -6.17
CA GLU A 15 -10.84 -2.92 -7.06
C GLU A 15 -9.78 -1.94 -6.55
N SER A 16 -9.78 -1.67 -5.23
CA SER A 16 -8.79 -0.79 -4.62
C SER A 16 -7.38 -1.35 -4.71
N ALA A 17 -7.19 -2.66 -4.51
CA ALA A 17 -5.88 -3.29 -4.67
C ALA A 17 -5.41 -3.22 -6.13
N ALA A 18 -6.28 -3.53 -7.10
CA ALA A 18 -5.96 -3.44 -8.52
C ALA A 18 -5.51 -2.03 -8.93
N ALA A 19 -6.14 -0.98 -8.38
CA ALA A 19 -5.77 0.41 -8.64
C ALA A 19 -4.34 0.77 -8.17
N THR A 20 -3.78 0.03 -7.21
CA THR A 20 -2.42 0.29 -6.70
C THR A 20 -1.31 -0.27 -7.59
N VAL A 21 -1.64 -1.18 -8.52
CA VAL A 21 -0.64 -1.80 -9.41
C VAL A 21 -0.13 -0.76 -10.41
N GLY A 22 1.18 -0.77 -10.65
CA GLY A 22 1.86 0.18 -11.54
C GLY A 22 2.79 1.15 -10.82
N ASP A 23 3.16 2.22 -11.52
CA ASP A 23 4.07 3.25 -11.06
C ASP A 23 3.30 4.46 -10.54
N HIS A 24 3.35 4.69 -9.22
CA HIS A 24 2.56 5.75 -8.57
C HIS A 24 3.41 6.62 -7.63
N SER A 25 2.91 7.83 -7.36
CA SER A 25 3.44 8.66 -6.28
C SER A 25 2.70 8.33 -4.99
N PHE A 26 3.38 7.66 -4.06
CA PHE A 26 2.82 7.32 -2.75
C PHE A 26 3.06 8.44 -1.73
N TYR A 27 3.18 9.69 -2.18
CA TYR A 27 3.39 10.85 -1.32
C TYR A 27 2.33 10.95 -0.22
N GLY A 28 1.05 10.81 -0.58
CA GLY A 28 -0.06 10.83 0.39
C GLY A 28 -0.03 9.68 1.40
N PHE A 29 0.63 8.56 1.07
CA PHE A 29 0.73 7.37 1.92
C PHE A 29 2.04 7.30 2.73
N ALA A 30 2.89 8.33 2.67
CA ALA A 30 4.14 8.41 3.40
C ALA A 30 4.01 9.33 4.61
N LYS A 31 4.57 8.91 5.76
CA LYS A 31 4.81 9.84 6.86
C LYS A 31 5.97 10.79 6.48
N SER A 32 5.87 12.06 6.85
CA SER A 32 6.88 13.09 6.59
C SER A 32 8.30 12.67 7.03
N GLY A 33 9.33 13.04 6.24
CA GLY A 33 10.74 12.78 6.55
C GLY A 33 11.51 11.86 5.58
N GLN A 34 11.08 11.73 4.31
CA GLN A 34 11.72 10.87 3.29
C GLN A 34 11.94 11.61 1.96
N GLU A 35 12.39 12.87 1.99
CA GLU A 35 12.59 13.68 0.79
C GLU A 35 13.75 13.16 -0.09
N ALA A 36 14.78 12.57 0.51
CA ALA A 36 16.02 12.20 -0.19
C ALA A 36 15.88 11.09 -1.25
N ARG A 37 14.91 10.17 -1.12
CA ARG A 37 14.71 9.03 -2.04
C ARG A 37 13.43 9.15 -2.88
N GLY A 38 12.70 10.25 -2.74
CA GLY A 38 11.41 10.48 -3.40
C GLY A 38 10.29 9.52 -2.97
N HIS A 39 9.09 9.79 -3.50
CA HIS A 39 7.84 9.11 -3.12
C HIS A 39 7.31 8.15 -4.18
N ARG A 40 8.07 7.95 -5.27
CA ARG A 40 7.66 7.06 -6.37
C ARG A 40 7.99 5.61 -6.01
N CYS A 41 6.99 4.74 -6.14
CA CYS A 41 7.14 3.30 -5.98
C CYS A 41 6.42 2.58 -7.11
N ARG A 42 6.94 1.43 -7.51
CA ARG A 42 6.33 0.55 -8.51
C ARG A 42 5.81 -0.70 -7.83
N VAL A 43 4.50 -0.84 -7.78
CA VAL A 43 3.81 -2.03 -7.29
C VAL A 43 3.65 -2.99 -8.47
N THR A 44 4.19 -4.20 -8.33
CA THR A 44 4.13 -5.24 -9.37
C THR A 44 2.92 -6.15 -9.20
N ALA A 45 2.46 -6.33 -7.97
CA ALA A 45 1.27 -7.11 -7.65
C ALA A 45 0.62 -6.58 -6.37
N ALA A 46 -0.71 -6.52 -6.36
CA ALA A 46 -1.50 -6.22 -5.17
C ALA A 46 -2.82 -6.98 -5.27
N GLU A 47 -3.11 -7.85 -4.31
CA GLU A 47 -4.28 -8.71 -4.34
C GLU A 47 -4.78 -9.02 -2.92
N TRP A 48 -6.09 -8.92 -2.71
CA TRP A 48 -6.73 -9.46 -1.52
C TRP A 48 -7.13 -10.91 -1.76
N ARG A 49 -6.82 -11.80 -0.81
CA ARG A 49 -7.10 -13.23 -0.91
C ARG A 49 -7.89 -13.72 0.30
N PRO A 50 -8.79 -14.71 0.13
CA PRO A 50 -9.41 -15.39 1.26
C PRO A 50 -8.36 -16.01 2.17
N TRP A 51 -8.48 -15.76 3.47
CA TRP A 51 -7.69 -16.38 4.53
C TRP A 51 -8.63 -16.98 5.58
N ALA A 52 -8.12 -17.91 6.40
CA ALA A 52 -8.92 -18.68 7.35
C ALA A 52 -9.83 -17.83 8.28
N MET A 53 -9.44 -16.58 8.54
CA MET A 53 -10.19 -15.66 9.41
C MET A 53 -10.65 -14.37 8.70
N GLY A 54 -10.65 -14.32 7.36
CA GLY A 54 -11.08 -13.15 6.61
C GLY A 54 -10.34 -12.98 5.28
N LEU A 55 -9.68 -11.83 5.13
CA LEU A 55 -8.93 -11.48 3.92
C LEU A 55 -7.49 -11.10 4.28
N GLU A 56 -6.55 -11.47 3.41
CA GLU A 56 -5.15 -11.05 3.48
C GLU A 56 -4.76 -10.25 2.23
N LEU A 57 -4.04 -9.14 2.40
CA LEU A 57 -3.50 -8.36 1.28
C LEU A 57 -2.07 -8.83 0.99
N HIS A 58 -1.84 -9.31 -0.23
CA HIS A 58 -0.51 -9.57 -0.76
C HIS A 58 -0.10 -8.44 -1.68
N ILE A 59 0.93 -7.70 -1.30
CA ILE A 59 1.49 -6.59 -2.09
C ILE A 59 2.98 -6.80 -2.34
N THR A 60 3.39 -6.67 -3.59
CA THR A 60 4.79 -6.73 -4.04
C THR A 60 5.15 -5.44 -4.75
N ALA A 61 6.27 -4.85 -4.37
CA ALA A 61 6.77 -3.60 -4.96
C ALA A 61 8.30 -3.60 -4.98
N ASN A 62 8.88 -2.70 -5.80
CA ASN A 62 10.33 -2.49 -5.81
C ASN A 62 10.86 -1.89 -4.49
N ARG A 63 10.03 -1.09 -3.81
CA ARG A 63 10.29 -0.52 -2.48
C ARG A 63 8.97 -0.13 -1.82
N PHE A 64 9.02 0.07 -0.51
CA PHE A 64 7.90 0.59 0.27
C PHE A 64 8.33 1.84 1.05
N LEU A 65 7.45 2.84 1.16
CA LEU A 65 7.66 4.00 2.02
C LEU A 65 7.29 3.67 3.47
N HIS A 66 7.83 4.45 4.41
CA HIS A 66 7.49 4.29 5.82
C HIS A 66 5.98 4.44 6.02
N HIS A 67 5.36 3.41 6.61
CA HIS A 67 3.92 3.24 6.83
C HIS A 67 3.04 3.08 5.58
N MET A 68 3.60 3.07 4.36
CA MET A 68 2.85 2.99 3.10
C MET A 68 1.77 1.91 3.10
N VAL A 69 2.15 0.67 3.41
CA VAL A 69 1.24 -0.47 3.37
C VAL A 69 0.11 -0.32 4.41
N ARG A 70 0.41 0.22 5.59
CA ARG A 70 -0.58 0.41 6.66
C ARG A 70 -1.62 1.47 6.28
N TYR A 71 -1.18 2.58 5.66
CA TYR A 71 -2.10 3.61 5.16
C TYR A 71 -2.91 3.14 3.96
N LEU A 72 -2.32 2.33 3.07
CA LEU A 72 -3.04 1.70 1.97
C LEU A 72 -4.16 0.80 2.51
N VAL A 73 -3.83 -0.15 3.39
CA VAL A 73 -4.80 -1.07 3.98
C VAL A 73 -5.90 -0.30 4.72
N GLY A 74 -5.55 0.71 5.52
CA GLY A 74 -6.55 1.54 6.20
C GLY A 74 -7.51 2.24 5.25
N THR A 75 -6.98 2.79 4.14
CA THR A 75 -7.80 3.49 3.13
C THR A 75 -8.69 2.51 2.36
N MET A 76 -8.18 1.35 1.97
CA MET A 76 -8.97 0.30 1.32
C MET A 76 -10.11 -0.19 2.22
N VAL A 77 -9.85 -0.37 3.52
CA VAL A 77 -10.87 -0.80 4.48
C VAL A 77 -11.96 0.26 4.64
N ASP A 78 -11.63 1.54 4.73
CA ASP A 78 -12.65 2.60 4.80
C ASP A 78 -13.49 2.68 3.51
N VAL A 79 -12.90 2.41 2.35
CA VAL A 79 -13.64 2.26 1.09
C VAL A 79 -14.56 1.04 1.15
N GLY A 80 -14.06 -0.11 1.61
CA GLY A 80 -14.86 -1.34 1.78
C GLY A 80 -15.98 -1.21 2.81
N LYS A 81 -15.83 -0.33 3.81
CA LYS A 81 -16.88 0.03 4.77
C LYS A 81 -17.86 1.09 4.25
N GLY A 82 -17.65 1.64 3.05
CA GLY A 82 -18.46 2.73 2.50
C GLY A 82 -18.28 4.08 3.19
N ARG A 83 -17.26 4.23 4.06
CA ARG A 83 -16.92 5.50 4.72
C ARG A 83 -16.19 6.46 3.78
N ARG A 84 -15.68 5.93 2.66
CA ARG A 84 -14.92 6.65 1.64
C ARG A 84 -15.32 6.17 0.24
N PRO A 85 -15.40 7.04 -0.77
CA PRO A 85 -15.68 6.59 -2.13
C PRO A 85 -14.46 5.89 -2.75
N ALA A 86 -14.70 4.83 -3.53
CA ALA A 86 -13.65 4.01 -4.14
C ALA A 86 -12.69 4.81 -5.05
N ARG A 87 -13.18 5.89 -5.67
CA ARG A 87 -12.38 6.80 -6.51
C ARG A 87 -11.23 7.50 -5.77
N ASP A 88 -11.27 7.54 -4.44
CA ASP A 88 -10.25 8.25 -3.68
C ASP A 88 -8.92 7.50 -3.64
N VAL A 89 -8.92 6.16 -3.74
CA VAL A 89 -7.69 5.37 -3.80
C VAL A 89 -6.84 5.79 -5.00
N PRO A 90 -7.34 5.75 -6.26
CA PRO A 90 -6.56 6.23 -7.40
C PRO A 90 -6.27 7.73 -7.34
N ALA A 91 -7.15 8.56 -6.77
CA ALA A 91 -6.91 9.99 -6.65
C ALA A 91 -5.77 10.34 -5.66
N LEU A 92 -5.63 9.55 -4.58
CA LEU A 92 -4.49 9.63 -3.65
C LEU A 92 -3.19 9.19 -4.32
N LEU A 93 -3.23 8.14 -5.16
CA LEU A 93 -2.07 7.66 -5.92
C LEU A 93 -1.61 8.64 -7.01
N ALA A 94 -2.55 9.41 -7.56
CA ALA A 94 -2.27 10.49 -8.51
C ALA A 94 -1.61 11.72 -7.83
N GLY A 95 -1.52 11.76 -6.50
CA GLY A 95 -0.85 12.83 -5.76
C GLY A 95 -1.70 14.10 -5.60
N THR A 96 -3.02 13.96 -5.56
CA THR A 96 -3.93 15.10 -5.35
C THR A 96 -3.80 15.62 -3.92
N ALA A 97 -3.24 16.82 -3.72
CA ALA A 97 -2.88 17.37 -2.41
C ALA A 97 -4.08 17.60 -1.45
N GLU A 98 -5.30 17.59 -1.98
CA GLU A 98 -6.54 17.83 -1.23
C GLU A 98 -7.05 16.60 -0.48
N LEU A 99 -6.56 15.40 -0.82
CA LEU A 99 -7.00 14.15 -0.20
C LEU A 99 -6.01 13.67 0.84
N THR A 100 -6.52 13.35 2.03
CA THR A 100 -5.77 12.69 3.10
C THR A 100 -6.07 11.20 3.13
N THR A 101 -5.11 10.37 3.56
CA THR A 101 -5.33 8.94 3.76
C THR A 101 -6.18 8.68 5.00
N SER A 102 -6.85 7.53 5.02
CA SER A 102 -7.50 7.02 6.23
C SER A 102 -6.47 6.68 7.33
N PRO A 103 -6.92 6.50 8.59
CA PRO A 103 -6.05 6.03 9.66
C PRO A 103 -5.30 4.75 9.27
N PRO A 104 -4.02 4.59 9.64
CA PRO A 104 -3.25 3.43 9.26
C PRO A 104 -3.78 2.18 9.98
N ALA A 105 -3.77 1.05 9.29
CA ALA A 105 -4.09 -0.24 9.89
C ALA A 105 -3.17 -0.55 11.09
N PRO A 106 -3.62 -1.35 12.07
CA PRO A 106 -2.78 -1.81 13.17
C PRO A 106 -1.51 -2.53 12.69
N PRO A 107 -0.39 -2.43 13.43
CA PRO A 107 0.87 -3.03 13.02
C PRO A 107 0.86 -4.57 13.12
N GLU A 108 0.02 -5.17 13.99
CA GLU A 108 0.03 -6.62 14.24
C GLU A 108 -0.47 -7.47 13.05
N GLY A 109 -0.92 -6.84 11.95
CA GLY A 109 -1.36 -7.51 10.73
C GLY A 109 -0.32 -7.57 9.62
N LEU A 110 0.81 -6.87 9.74
CA LEU A 110 1.78 -6.72 8.67
C LEU A 110 3.01 -7.61 8.90
N TYR A 111 3.40 -8.35 7.87
CA TYR A 111 4.62 -9.16 7.86
C TYR A 111 5.28 -9.15 6.49
N LEU A 112 6.60 -9.34 6.45
CA LEU A 112 7.36 -9.49 5.21
C LEU A 112 7.34 -10.95 4.78
N ALA A 113 6.61 -11.26 3.70
CA ALA A 113 6.44 -12.63 3.24
C ALA A 113 7.62 -13.15 2.41
N ARG A 114 8.20 -12.30 1.55
CA ARG A 114 9.28 -12.69 0.62
C ARG A 114 10.08 -11.46 0.17
N VAL A 115 11.38 -11.68 -0.06
CA VAL A 115 12.27 -10.74 -0.75
C VAL A 115 12.81 -11.46 -1.98
N HIS A 116 12.75 -10.80 -3.13
CA HIS A 116 13.34 -11.29 -4.37
C HIS A 116 14.71 -10.67 -4.54
N TYR A 117 15.74 -11.51 -4.60
CA TYR A 117 17.08 -11.12 -5.02
C TYR A 117 17.20 -11.47 -6.50
N GLY A 118 17.76 -10.57 -7.31
CA GLY A 118 18.13 -10.93 -8.68
C GLY A 118 19.19 -12.04 -8.66
N ASP A 119 19.22 -12.88 -9.70
CA ASP A 119 20.33 -13.80 -9.91
C ASP A 119 21.59 -12.94 -10.02
N GLY A 120 22.49 -13.06 -9.04
CA GLY A 120 23.48 -12.04 -8.73
C GLY A 120 24.39 -11.68 -9.90
N GLU A 121 24.17 -10.50 -10.47
CA GLU A 121 25.27 -9.58 -10.75
C GLU A 121 25.27 -8.62 -9.56
N ALA A 122 26.44 -8.41 -8.93
CA ALA A 122 26.56 -7.54 -7.77
C ALA A 122 25.91 -6.18 -8.10
N ALA A 123 24.78 -5.87 -7.46
CA ALA A 123 24.23 -4.53 -7.51
C ALA A 123 25.32 -3.62 -6.92
N GLU A 124 25.87 -2.75 -7.76
CA GLU A 124 26.80 -1.73 -7.28
C GLU A 124 26.16 -1.02 -6.09
N PRO A 125 26.92 -0.76 -5.01
CA PRO A 125 26.37 -0.07 -3.86
C PRO A 125 25.77 1.25 -4.35
N ASP A 126 24.51 1.51 -3.96
CA ASP A 126 23.83 2.80 -4.07
C ASP A 126 24.52 3.81 -3.13
N ASP A 127 25.80 4.11 -3.42
CA ASP A 127 26.61 5.17 -2.85
C ASP A 127 26.53 6.36 -3.82
N ALA A 128 25.34 6.93 -3.94
CA ALA A 128 25.15 8.22 -4.58
C ALA A 128 23.98 8.97 -3.92
N LEU A 129 24.18 9.36 -2.67
CA LEU A 129 23.59 10.60 -2.16
C LEU A 129 24.70 11.47 -1.55
N PRO A 130 24.69 12.79 -1.83
CA PRO A 130 25.80 13.71 -1.55
C PRO A 130 26.09 13.93 -0.06
#